data_AF-A0A964BYQ5-F1
#
_entry.id   AF-A0A964BYQ5-F1
#
_cell.length_a   1.000
_cell.length_b   1.000
_cell.length_c   1.000
_cell.angle_alpha   90.00
_cell.angle_beta   90.00
_cell.angle_gamma   90.00
#
_symmetry.space_group_name_H-M   'P 1'
#
loop_
_entity.id
_entity.type
_entity.pdbx_description
1 polymer ?
#
loop_
_entity_poly.entity_id
_entity_poly.type
_entity_poly.pdbx_seq_one_letter_code
_entity_poly.pdbx_strand_id
1 'polypeptide(L)' 'MSIQILKFELIQWILLLNNVQVLNEIQELKEKSPQPTAVTNSRQFGCGKGIFSDVADDFDETPPGFEEYIM' A
#
# COMPACT_ATOMS: atom_id res chain seq x y z
N MET A 1 1.00 -25.04 16.29
CA MET A 1 -0.39 -25.30 15.86
C MET A 1 -0.42 -25.28 14.35
N SER A 2 -0.96 -26.31 13.69
CA SER A 2 -0.97 -26.36 12.21
C SER A 2 -1.98 -25.36 11.65
N ILE A 3 -1.62 -24.68 10.55
CA ILE A 3 -2.51 -23.74 9.85
C ILE A 3 -3.83 -24.41 9.45
N GLN A 4 -3.80 -25.70 9.12
CA GLN A 4 -5.00 -26.44 8.73
C GLN A 4 -5.97 -26.61 9.92
N ILE A 5 -5.43 -26.79 11.12
CA ILE A 5 -6.23 -26.91 12.36
C ILE A 5 -6.91 -25.57 12.64
N LEU A 6 -6.15 -24.47 12.58
CA LEU A 6 -6.69 -23.12 12.80
C LEU A 6 -7.80 -22.76 11.80
N LYS A 7 -7.62 -23.11 10.52
CA LYS A 7 -8.66 -22.89 9.50
C LYS A 7 -9.93 -23.67 9.80
N PHE A 8 -9.79 -24.94 10.19
CA PHE A 8 -10.94 -25.79 10.52
C PHE A 8 -11.72 -25.26 11.72
N GLU A 9 -11.02 -24.88 12.79
CA GLU A 9 -11.63 -24.29 14.00
C GLU A 9 -12.39 -23.00 13.67
N LEU A 10 -11.81 -22.12 12.85
CA LEU A 10 -12.46 -20.89 12.41
C LEU A 10 -13.75 -21.14 11.62
N ILE A 11 -13.74 -22.11 10.70
CA ILE A 11 -14.93 -22.47 9.93
C ILE A 11 -16.03 -22.99 10.85
N GLN A 12 -15.69 -23.91 11.75
CA GLN A 12 -16.65 -24.45 12.72
C GLN A 12 -17.25 -23.35 13.60
N TRP A 13 -16.41 -22.42 14.09
CA TRP A 13 -16.88 -21.30 14.88
C TRP A 13 -17.85 -20.40 14.10
N ILE A 14 -17.52 -20.04 12.86
CA ILE A 14 -18.38 -19.19 12.01
C ILE A 14 -19.73 -19.86 11.74
N LEU A 15 -19.76 -21.16 11.48
CA LEU A 15 -20.99 -21.90 11.21
C LEU A 15 -21.96 -21.92 12.40
N LEU A 16 -21.45 -21.78 13.63
CA LEU A 16 -22.25 -21.75 14.85
C LEU A 16 -22.72 -20.33 15.23
N LEU A 17 -22.31 -19.30 14.49
CA LEU A 17 -22.71 -17.93 14.75
C LEU A 17 -24.17 -17.69 14.32
N ASN A 18 -25.01 -17.38 15.31
CA ASN A 18 -26.40 -16.98 15.08
C ASN A 18 -26.63 -15.47 15.29
N ASN A 19 -25.60 -14.73 15.72
CA ASN A 19 -25.70 -13.30 15.98
C ASN A 19 -25.45 -12.50 14.69
N VAL A 20 -26.50 -11.87 14.17
CA VAL A 20 -26.47 -11.07 12.94
C VAL A 20 -25.49 -9.90 13.02
N GLN A 21 -25.34 -9.27 14.19
CA GLN A 21 -24.42 -8.15 14.36
C GLN A 21 -22.96 -8.59 14.16
N VAL A 22 -22.58 -9.72 14.75
CA VAL A 22 -21.25 -10.31 14.60
C VAL A 22 -20.98 -10.73 13.16
N LEU A 23 -22.00 -11.26 12.46
CA LEU A 23 -21.88 -11.60 11.04
C LEU A 23 -21.63 -10.37 10.16
N ASN A 24 -22.29 -9.24 10.45
CA ASN A 24 -22.07 -7.99 9.73
C ASN A 24 -20.64 -7.44 9.98
N GLU A 25 -20.16 -7.50 11.22
CA GLU A 25 -18.79 -7.10 11.56
C GLU A 25 -17.74 -7.96 10.83
N ILE A 26 -17.97 -9.28 10.76
CA ILE A 26 -17.11 -10.20 9.98
C ILE A 26 -17.14 -9.86 8.49
N GLN A 27 -18.31 -9.52 7.94
CA GLN A 27 -18.43 -9.10 6.55
C GLN A 27 -17.62 -7.83 6.28
N GLU A 28 -17.71 -6.82 7.15
CA GLU A 28 -16.92 -5.60 7.01
C GLU A 28 -15.42 -5.88 7.07
N LEU A 29 -14.97 -6.78 7.95
CA LEU A 29 -13.56 -7.16 8.04
C LEU A 29 -13.09 -7.85 6.74
N LYS A 30 -13.93 -8.67 6.12
CA LYS A 30 -13.64 -9.30 4.83
C LYS A 30 -13.56 -8.27 3.70
N GLU A 31 -14.35 -7.21 3.74
CA GLU A 31 -14.31 -6.13 2.74
C GLU A 31 -13.11 -5.19 2.94
N LYS A 32 -12.70 -4.96 4.20
CA LYS A 32 -11.52 -4.16 4.56
C LYS A 32 -10.20 -4.93 4.40
N SER A 33 -10.25 -6.27 4.39
CA SER A 33 -9.11 -7.11 4.08
C SER A 33 -8.53 -6.67 2.73
N PRO A 34 -7.24 -6.32 2.65
CA PRO A 34 -6.63 -6.02 1.37
C PRO A 34 -6.87 -7.22 0.46
N GLN A 35 -7.60 -7.02 -0.64
CA GLN A 35 -7.56 -7.94 -1.76
C GLN A 35 -6.09 -8.23 -2.00
N PRO A 36 -5.68 -9.50 -2.25
CA PRO A 36 -4.32 -9.76 -2.69
C PRO A 36 -4.14 -8.87 -3.91
N THR A 37 -3.37 -7.78 -3.73
CA THR A 37 -3.11 -6.81 -4.79
C THR A 37 -2.50 -7.65 -5.88
N ALA A 38 -3.27 -7.93 -6.93
CA ALA A 38 -2.77 -8.50 -8.16
C ALA A 38 -1.50 -7.73 -8.44
N VAL A 39 -0.36 -8.42 -8.50
CA VAL A 39 1.00 -7.88 -8.45
C VAL A 39 1.11 -6.61 -9.30
N THR A 40 0.77 -5.45 -8.73
CA THR A 40 0.78 -4.18 -9.44
C THR A 40 2.03 -3.48 -9.01
N ASN A 41 3.07 -3.82 -9.76
CA ASN A 41 4.32 -3.12 -9.96
C ASN A 41 5.12 -2.85 -8.69
N SER A 42 6.35 -3.39 -8.65
CA SER A 42 7.36 -2.98 -7.69
C SER A 42 7.40 -1.45 -7.66
N ARG A 43 7.43 -0.86 -6.46
CA ARG A 43 7.55 0.60 -6.32
C ARG A 43 8.80 1.04 -7.08
N GLN A 44 8.61 1.69 -8.22
CA GLN A 44 9.67 2.36 -8.95
C GLN A 44 9.78 3.79 -8.41
N PHE A 45 11.00 4.27 -8.25
CA PHE A 45 11.25 5.68 -7.95
C PHE A 45 10.63 6.52 -9.07
N GLY A 46 9.81 7.52 -8.72
CA GLY A 46 9.16 8.43 -9.68
C GLY A 46 7.67 8.18 -9.96
N CYS A 47 7.01 7.20 -9.34
CA CYS A 47 5.58 6.96 -9.59
C CYS A 47 4.68 7.66 -8.57
N GLY A 48 4.23 8.88 -8.86
CA GLY A 48 3.20 9.61 -8.12
C GLY A 48 2.54 10.69 -8.98
N LYS A 49 1.25 10.99 -8.75
CA LYS A 49 0.60 12.17 -9.37
C LYS A 49 1.28 13.43 -8.83
N GLY A 50 2.04 14.11 -9.68
CA GLY A 50 2.84 15.29 -9.30
C GLY A 50 4.27 15.29 -9.84
N ILE A 51 4.57 14.51 -10.89
CA ILE A 51 5.84 14.62 -11.60
C ILE A 51 5.77 15.91 -12.42
N PHE A 52 6.56 16.91 -12.04
CA PHE A 52 6.78 18.10 -12.84
C PHE A 52 7.92 17.79 -13.82
N SER A 53 7.60 17.72 -15.10
CA SER A 53 8.56 17.47 -16.17
C SER A 53 9.18 18.75 -16.73
N ASP A 54 8.76 19.91 -16.23
CA ASP A 54 9.26 21.21 -16.66
C ASP A 54 10.30 21.70 -15.65
N VAL A 55 11.57 21.54 -16.03
CA VAL A 55 12.74 22.04 -15.29
C VAL A 55 13.23 23.24 -16.06
N ALA A 56 13.48 24.36 -15.38
CA ALA A 56 14.01 25.55 -16.03
C ALA A 56 15.40 25.26 -16.63
N ASP A 57 15.70 25.87 -17.77
CA ASP A 57 16.94 25.63 -18.51
C ASP A 57 18.21 25.97 -17.69
N ASP A 58 18.06 26.85 -16.68
CA ASP A 58 19.10 27.33 -15.79
C ASP A 58 19.20 26.57 -14.46
N PHE A 59 18.48 25.46 -14.29
CA PHE A 59 18.46 24.72 -13.01
C PHE A 59 19.83 24.22 -12.58
N ASP A 60 20.66 23.80 -13.54
CA ASP A 60 22.03 23.36 -13.30
C ASP A 60 23.04 24.51 -13.38
N GLU A 61 22.60 25.74 -13.67
CA GLU A 61 23.50 26.90 -13.71
C GLU A 61 23.98 27.26 -12.30
N THR A 62 25.28 27.51 -12.19
CA THR A 62 25.89 27.91 -10.93
C THR A 62 25.45 29.34 -10.60
N PRO A 63 24.87 29.58 -9.42
CA PRO A 63 24.51 30.94 -9.02
C PRO A 63 25.75 31.85 -8.99
N PRO A 64 25.61 33.12 -9.39
CA PRO A 64 26.74 34.05 -9.39
C PRO A 64 27.34 34.20 -7.98
N GLY A 65 28.65 34.06 -7.87
CA GLY A 65 29.39 34.10 -6.60
C GLY A 65 29.59 32.73 -5.93
N PHE A 66 29.15 31.64 -6.55
CA PHE A 66 29.39 30.26 -6.09
C PHE A 66 30.39 29.49 -6.97
N GLU A 67 31.03 30.14 -7.94
CA GLU A 67 31.93 29.51 -8.90
C GLU A 67 33.14 28.85 -8.22
N GLU A 68 33.63 29.44 -7.13
CA GLU A 68 34.78 28.93 -6.35
C GLU A 68 34.47 27.65 -5.57
N TYR A 69 33.19 27.32 -5.36
CA TYR A 69 32.77 26.15 -4.59
C TYR A 69 32.48 24.91 -5.46
N ILE A 70 32.53 25.05 -6.78
CA ILE A 70 32.26 23.97 -7.76
C ILE A 70 33.57 23.37 -8.34
N MET A 71 34.74 23.92 -8.02
CA MET A 71 36.06 23.27 -8.26
C MET A 71 36.39 22.20 -7.22
#